data_AF-A0A2E8ZLK2-F1
#
_entry.id   AF-A0A2E8ZLK2-F1
#
_cell.length_a   1.000
_cell.length_b   1.000
_cell.length_c   1.000
_cell.angle_alpha   90.00
_cell.angle_beta   90.00
_cell.angle_gamma   90.00
#
_symmetry.space_group_name_H-M   'P 1'
#
loop_
_entity.id
_entity.type
_entity.pdbx_description
1 polymer ?
#
loop_
_entity_poly.entity_id
_entity_poly.type
_entity_poly.pdbx_seq_one_letter_code
_entity_poly.pdbx_strand_id
1 'polypeptide(L)'
;MKKERSKFTPEFKLEAVSLVLDKNYTVMQACSALEIGPTALLRWIKQYKQEQQGIVPEGCIALSPEQRQIQELQKRIERLELEKDILKKATVDSTGQCNIMHTGNYRGFQNAAASIKD
;
A
#
# COMPACT_ATOMS: atom_id res chain seq x y z
N MET A 1 -12.94 31.76 -13.93
CA MET A 1 -12.47 31.57 -12.54
C MET A 1 -12.45 30.07 -12.24
N LYS A 2 -11.31 29.50 -11.79
CA LYS A 2 -11.25 28.09 -11.39
C LYS A 2 -11.87 27.96 -10.01
N LYS A 3 -12.96 27.19 -9.86
CA LYS A 3 -13.57 26.92 -8.56
C LYS A 3 -12.61 26.05 -7.76
N GLU A 4 -12.19 26.53 -6.59
CA GLU A 4 -11.36 25.73 -5.68
C GLU A 4 -12.09 24.44 -5.33
N ARG A 5 -11.36 23.33 -5.34
CA ARG A 5 -11.92 22.03 -4.99
C ARG A 5 -12.01 21.96 -3.46
N SER A 6 -13.23 21.99 -2.94
CA SER A 6 -13.50 21.71 -1.53
C SER A 6 -12.93 20.33 -1.15
N LYS A 7 -12.07 20.31 -0.13
CA LYS A 7 -11.53 19.08 0.45
C LYS A 7 -12.46 18.63 1.57
N PHE A 8 -13.17 17.53 1.35
CA PHE A 8 -14.05 16.92 2.36
C PHE A 8 -13.36 15.71 3.00
N THR A 9 -13.47 15.60 4.31
CA THR A 9 -12.98 14.43 5.06
C THR A 9 -13.82 13.19 4.70
N PRO A 10 -13.24 11.98 4.74
CA PRO A 10 -13.98 10.78 4.39
C PRO A 10 -15.11 10.48 5.39
N GLU A 11 -15.00 10.91 6.65
CA GLU A 11 -16.07 10.83 7.66
C GLU A 11 -17.27 11.67 7.24
N PHE A 12 -17.04 12.91 6.81
CA PHE A 12 -18.10 13.80 6.35
C PHE A 12 -18.82 13.24 5.11
N LYS A 13 -18.05 12.67 4.18
CA LYS A 13 -18.63 12.02 3.00
C LYS A 13 -19.51 10.83 3.37
N LEU A 14 -19.08 10.03 4.36
CA LEU A 14 -19.84 8.87 4.84
C LEU A 14 -21.13 9.32 5.53
N GLU A 15 -21.09 10.36 6.36
CA GLU A 15 -22.28 10.95 6.98
C GLU A 15 -23.28 11.43 5.92
N ALA A 16 -22.81 12.15 4.89
CA ALA A 16 -23.65 12.60 3.79
C ALA A 16 -24.33 11.46 3.03
N VAL A 17 -23.62 10.35 2.82
CA VAL A 17 -24.17 9.14 2.19
C VAL A 17 -25.19 8.45 3.11
N SER A 18 -24.90 8.33 4.40
CA SER A 18 -25.80 7.74 5.40
C SER A 18 -27.13 8.50 5.50
N LEU A 19 -27.15 9.83 5.38
CA LEU A 19 -28.40 10.60 5.33
C LEU A 19 -29.34 10.13 4.21
N VAL A 20 -28.80 9.80 3.04
CA VAL A 20 -29.60 9.37 1.88
C VAL A 20 -30.00 7.90 1.99
N LEU A 21 -29.07 7.03 2.41
CA LEU A 21 -29.29 5.58 2.42
C LEU A 21 -30.07 5.11 3.66
N ASP A 22 -29.74 5.62 4.84
CA ASP A 22 -30.27 5.12 6.11
C ASP A 22 -31.46 5.95 6.59
N LYS A 23 -31.44 7.26 6.34
CA LYS A 23 -32.50 8.18 6.77
C LYS A 23 -33.51 8.51 5.66
N ASN A 24 -33.39 7.87 4.49
CA ASN A 24 -34.27 8.05 3.33
C ASN A 24 -34.42 9.50 2.84
N TYR A 25 -33.43 10.36 3.05
CA TYR A 25 -33.46 11.71 2.48
C TYR A 25 -33.29 11.65 0.96
N THR A 26 -33.97 12.54 0.25
CA THR A 26 -33.66 12.73 -1.17
C THR A 26 -32.27 13.36 -1.33
N VAL A 27 -31.60 13.08 -2.44
CA VAL A 27 -30.28 13.66 -2.77
C VAL A 27 -30.33 15.19 -2.68
N MET A 28 -31.41 15.82 -3.15
CA MET A 28 -31.59 17.26 -3.11
C MET A 28 -31.73 17.82 -1.69
N GLN A 29 -32.49 17.14 -0.82
CA GLN A 29 -32.64 17.54 0.58
C GLN A 29 -31.31 17.41 1.33
N ALA A 30 -30.58 16.31 1.15
CA ALA A 30 -29.27 16.11 1.75
C ALA A 30 -28.25 17.16 1.25
N CYS A 31 -28.29 17.49 -0.04
CA CYS A 31 -27.45 18.55 -0.61
C CYS A 31 -27.76 19.93 -0.03
N SER A 32 -29.04 20.24 0.17
CA SER A 32 -29.45 21.51 0.78
C SER A 32 -29.08 21.58 2.26
N ALA A 33 -29.13 20.47 2.99
CA ALA A 33 -28.80 20.42 4.42
C ALA A 33 -27.30 20.53 4.69
N LEU A 34 -26.46 19.96 3.82
CA LEU A 34 -25.01 19.92 3.96
C LEU A 34 -24.27 20.93 3.05
N GLU A 35 -25.01 21.75 2.31
CA GLU A 35 -24.49 22.72 1.32
C GLU A 35 -23.50 22.11 0.31
N ILE A 36 -23.75 20.86 -0.09
CA ILE A 36 -22.92 20.13 -1.06
C ILE A 36 -23.56 20.11 -2.45
N GLY A 37 -22.70 20.01 -3.47
CA GLY A 37 -23.17 19.87 -4.85
C GLY A 37 -23.76 18.47 -5.11
N PRO A 38 -24.91 18.36 -5.82
CA PRO A 38 -25.58 17.09 -6.09
C PRO A 38 -24.71 16.08 -6.84
N THR A 39 -23.88 16.56 -7.76
CA THR A 39 -22.92 15.72 -8.50
C THR A 39 -21.88 15.08 -7.57
N ALA A 40 -21.45 15.77 -6.52
CA ALA A 40 -20.49 15.24 -5.56
C ALA A 40 -21.13 14.13 -4.72
N LEU A 41 -22.34 14.39 -4.18
CA LEU A 41 -23.05 13.41 -3.37
C LEU A 41 -23.37 12.12 -4.15
N LEU A 42 -23.83 12.24 -5.40
CA LEU A 42 -24.07 11.07 -6.26
C LEU A 42 -22.81 10.23 -6.50
N ARG A 43 -21.65 10.89 -6.68
CA ARG A 43 -20.36 10.18 -6.82
C ARG A 43 -19.98 9.44 -5.54
N TRP A 44 -20.18 10.05 -4.38
CA TRP A 44 -19.90 9.41 -3.09
C TRP A 44 -20.82 8.23 -2.82
N ILE A 45 -22.12 8.34 -3.13
CA ILE A 45 -23.07 7.22 -3.03
C ILE A 45 -22.64 6.07 -3.95
N LYS A 46 -22.26 6.37 -5.19
CA LYS A 46 -21.78 5.35 -6.13
C LYS A 46 -20.53 4.66 -5.59
N GLN A 47 -19.56 5.42 -5.10
CA GLN A 47 -18.34 4.89 -4.50
C GLN A 47 -18.66 4.00 -3.29
N TYR A 48 -19.51 4.46 -2.37
CA TYR A 48 -19.91 3.67 -1.21
C TYR A 48 -20.56 2.34 -1.61
N LYS A 49 -21.45 2.34 -2.60
CA LYS A 49 -22.07 1.10 -3.11
C LYS A 49 -21.05 0.14 -3.73
N GLN A 50 -20.01 0.65 -4.40
CA GLN A 50 -18.93 -0.18 -4.93
C GLN A 50 -18.08 -0.78 -3.80
N GLU A 51 -17.76 0.01 -2.78
CA GLU A 51 -17.04 -0.47 -1.58
C GLU A 51 -17.82 -1.55 -0.85
N GLN A 52 -19.16 -1.43 -0.74
CA GLN A 52 -20.02 -2.47 -0.17
C GLN A 52 -20.05 -3.77 -1.01
N GLN A 53 -19.66 -3.70 -2.28
CA GLN A 53 -19.47 -4.87 -3.15
C GLN A 53 -18.02 -5.38 -3.13
N GLY A 54 -17.17 -4.84 -2.27
CA GLY A 54 -15.75 -5.18 -2.19
C GLY A 54 -14.90 -4.56 -3.30
N ILE A 55 -15.45 -3.67 -4.12
CA ILE A 55 -14.73 -3.01 -5.22
C ILE A 55 -14.25 -1.65 -4.73
N VAL A 56 -12.94 -1.54 -4.49
CA VAL A 56 -12.33 -0.27 -4.08
C VAL A 56 -11.62 0.37 -5.27
N PRO A 57 -11.94 1.62 -5.63
CA PRO A 57 -11.18 2.33 -6.65
C PRO A 57 -9.74 2.58 -6.16
N GLU A 58 -8.76 2.11 -6.93
CA GLU A 58 -7.35 2.38 -6.71
C GLU A 58 -7.06 3.89 -6.70
N GLY A 59 -6.20 4.33 -5.77
CA GLY A 59 -5.81 5.74 -5.66
C GLY A 59 -6.83 6.67 -4.96
N CYS A 60 -7.97 6.14 -4.49
CA CYS A 60 -8.95 6.90 -3.70
C CYS A 60 -9.01 6.37 -2.25
N ILE A 61 -9.17 7.28 -1.29
CA ILE A 61 -9.39 6.92 0.12
C ILE A 61 -10.78 6.31 0.23
N ALA A 62 -10.86 5.10 0.77
CA ALA A 62 -12.14 4.44 0.97
C ALA A 62 -13.04 5.21 1.96
N LEU A 63 -14.33 5.30 1.64
CA LEU A 63 -15.32 5.95 2.49
C LEU A 63 -15.64 5.07 3.71
N SER A 64 -15.89 3.78 3.48
CA SER A 64 -16.17 2.81 4.53
C SER A 64 -14.96 2.66 5.48
N PRO A 65 -15.18 2.70 6.81
CA PRO A 65 -14.09 2.56 7.78
C PRO A 65 -13.39 1.20 7.68
N GLU A 66 -14.14 0.13 7.45
CA GLU A 66 -13.61 -1.21 7.22
C GLU A 66 -12.68 -1.22 6.00
N GLN A 67 -13.15 -0.65 4.89
CA GLN A 67 -12.39 -0.65 3.66
C GLN A 67 -11.14 0.24 3.74
N ARG A 68 -11.20 1.29 4.57
CA ARG A 68 -10.04 2.14 4.88
C ARG A 68 -8.98 1.37 5.67
N GLN A 69 -9.39 0.56 6.63
CA GLN A 69 -8.47 -0.33 7.37
C GLN A 69 -7.82 -1.34 6.42
N ILE A 70 -8.58 -1.94 5.49
CA ILE A 70 -8.03 -2.84 4.48
C ILE A 70 -6.94 -2.15 3.67
N GLN A 71 -7.18 -0.91 3.19
CA GLN A 71 -6.17 -0.14 2.46
C GLN A 71 -4.92 0.17 3.29
N GLU A 72 -5.09 0.54 4.56
CA GLU A 72 -3.97 0.83 5.46
C GLU A 72 -3.14 -0.42 5.73
N LEU A 73 -3.79 -1.56 5.97
CA LEU A 73 -3.14 -2.84 6.17
C LEU A 73 -2.39 -3.30 4.93
N GLN A 74 -2.97 -3.16 3.73
CA GLN A 74 -2.31 -3.47 2.47
C GLN A 74 -1.01 -2.66 2.30
N LYS A 75 -1.05 -1.35 2.55
CA LYS A 75 0.14 -0.50 2.50
C LYS A 75 1.20 -0.90 3.52
N ARG A 76 0.78 -1.34 4.71
CA ARG A 76 1.70 -1.82 5.75
C ARG A 76 2.37 -3.13 5.34
N ILE A 77 1.62 -4.05 4.75
CA ILE A 77 2.15 -5.31 4.22
C ILE A 77 3.17 -5.03 3.12
N GLU A 78 2.84 -4.19 2.14
CA GLU A 78 3.74 -3.81 1.04
C GLU A 78 5.06 -3.23 1.57
N ARG A 79 5.00 -2.31 2.53
CA ARG A 79 6.20 -1.77 3.17
C ARG A 79 7.05 -2.87 3.84
N LEU A 80 6.41 -3.75 4.61
CA LEU A 80 7.11 -4.83 5.31
C LEU A 80 7.73 -5.85 4.34
N GLU A 81 7.08 -6.12 3.21
CA GLU A 81 7.61 -6.99 2.16
C GLU A 81 8.85 -6.37 1.51
N LEU A 82 8.80 -5.07 1.20
CA LEU A 82 9.95 -4.33 0.67
C LEU A 82 11.14 -4.36 1.64
N GLU A 83 10.90 -4.10 2.93
CA GLU A 83 11.94 -4.15 3.97
C GLU A 83 12.56 -5.55 4.09
N LYS A 84 11.73 -6.61 4.06
CA LYS A 84 12.21 -7.99 4.06
C LYS A 84 13.07 -8.31 2.84
N ASP A 85 12.66 -7.84 1.66
CA ASP A 85 13.41 -8.10 0.43
C ASP A 85 14.76 -7.37 0.40
N ILE A 86 14.83 -6.15 0.93
CA ILE A 86 16.09 -5.43 1.13
C ILE A 86 17.01 -6.20 2.07
N LEU A 87 16.50 -6.66 3.22
CA LEU A 87 17.29 -7.42 4.20
C LEU A 87 17.78 -8.76 3.65
N LYS A 88 16.94 -9.49 2.91
CA LYS A 88 17.33 -10.73 2.23
C LYS A 88 18.47 -10.49 1.25
N LYS A 89 18.36 -9.46 0.40
CA LYS A 89 19.41 -9.10 -0.56
C LYS A 89 20.73 -8.77 0.15
N ALA A 90 20.69 -7.92 1.17
CA ALA A 90 21.87 -7.58 1.96
C ALA A 90 22.53 -8.80 2.63
N THR A 91 21.73 -9.76 3.11
CA THR A 91 22.23 -11.00 3.74
C THR A 91 22.92 -11.91 2.72
N VAL A 92 22.35 -12.05 1.52
CA VAL A 92 22.95 -12.80 0.41
C VAL A 92 24.28 -12.15 -0.01
N ASP A 93 24.30 -10.83 -0.14
CA ASP A 93 25.51 -10.08 -0.50
C ASP A 93 26.61 -10.23 0.56
N SER A 94 26.25 -10.13 1.84
CA SER A 94 27.18 -10.31 2.97
C SER A 94 27.74 -11.73 3.06
N THR A 95 26.89 -12.75 2.94
CA THR A 95 27.31 -14.16 2.98
C THR A 95 28.16 -14.51 1.75
N GLY A 96 27.83 -13.96 0.58
CA GLY A 96 28.61 -14.09 -0.64
C GLY A 96 30.01 -13.47 -0.54
N GLN A 97 30.13 -12.27 0.05
CA GLN A 97 31.42 -11.61 0.28
C GLN A 97 32.32 -12.39 1.27
N CYS A 98 31.76 -12.94 2.35
CA CYS A 98 32.55 -13.72 3.32
C CYS A 98 33.08 -15.04 2.71
N ASN A 99 32.33 -15.69 1.82
CA ASN A 99 32.78 -16.92 1.15
C ASN A 99 33.82 -16.66 0.05
N ILE A 100 33.70 -15.57 -0.71
CA ILE A 100 34.71 -15.18 -1.72
C ILE A 100 36.06 -14.84 -1.07
N MET A 101 36.04 -14.17 0.09
CA MET A 101 37.27 -13.80 0.80
C MET A 101 37.99 -15.00 1.43
N HIS A 102 37.31 -16.12 1.72
CA HIS A 102 37.93 -17.31 2.30
C HIS A 102 38.56 -18.27 1.27
N THR A 103 38.12 -18.23 0.01
CA THR A 103 38.66 -19.11 -1.07
C THR A 103 39.89 -18.54 -1.79
N GLY A 104 40.42 -17.40 -1.32
CA GLY A 104 41.52 -16.68 -1.96
C GLY A 104 42.93 -17.02 -1.48
N ASN A 105 43.17 -18.06 -0.66
CA ASN A 105 44.53 -18.33 -0.17
C ASN A 105 44.86 -19.81 0.15
N TYR A 106 44.61 -20.73 -0.77
CA TYR A 106 45.23 -22.08 -0.75
C TYR A 106 45.84 -22.41 -2.11
N ARG A 107 46.88 -21.66 -2.50
CA ARG A 107 47.67 -21.97 -3.69
C ARG A 107 49.15 -21.86 -3.35
N GLY A 108 49.65 -22.80 -2.55
CA GLY A 108 51.05 -22.74 -2.13
C GLY A 108 51.61 -23.87 -1.28
N PHE A 109 51.14 -25.12 -1.36
CA PHE A 109 51.81 -26.25 -0.69
C PHE A 109 51.63 -27.60 -1.43
N GLN A 110 51.80 -27.63 -2.76
CA GLN A 110 52.03 -28.89 -3.46
C GLN A 110 53.21 -28.73 -4.40
N ASN A 111 54.37 -29.22 -3.95
CA ASN A 111 55.47 -29.83 -4.72
C ASN A 111 56.86 -29.43 -4.17
N ALA A 112 57.17 -29.96 -2.99
CA ALA A 112 58.54 -30.08 -2.47
C ALA A 112 58.83 -31.56 -2.11
N ALA A 113 58.51 -32.49 -3.02
CA ALA A 113 58.76 -33.92 -2.85
C ALA A 113 59.23 -34.59 -4.15
N ALA A 114 60.04 -33.88 -4.94
CA ALA A 114 60.70 -34.45 -6.13
C ALA A 114 62.21 -34.19 -6.07
N SER A 115 62.85 -34.65 -4.99
CA SER A 115 64.28 -34.89 -4.95
C SER A 115 64.53 -35.87 -3.82
N ILE A 116 64.63 -37.15 -4.15
CA ILE A 116 65.36 -38.24 -3.49
C ILE A 116 64.93 -39.50 -4.26
N LYS A 117 65.79 -39.91 -5.19
CA LYS A 117 66.22 -41.30 -5.42
C LYS A 117 67.21 -41.29 -6.56
N ASP A 118 68.41 -41.74 -6.23
CA ASP A 118 69.53 -42.08 -7.10
C ASP A 118 69.14 -42.95 -8.30
#